data_AF-A0A1Z9QNV1-F1
#
_entry.id   AF-A0A1Z9QNV1-F1
#
_cell.length_a   1.000
_cell.length_b   1.000
_cell.length_c   1.000
_cell.angle_alpha   90.00
_cell.angle_beta   90.00
_cell.angle_gamma   90.00
#
_symmetry.space_group_name_H-M   'P 1'
#
loop_
_entity.id
_entity.type
_entity.pdbx_description
1 polymer ?
#
loop_
_entity_poly.entity_id
_entity_poly.type
_entity_poly.pdbx_seq_one_letter_code
_entity_poly.pdbx_strand_id
1 'polypeptide(L)'
;MEFLEVPLFDDDVYKMLIRFAFNLLILALIVRFAILPSQKDREFAFTASMLNITVFFICFALKKLDLGIGMALGLFAIFGVLRYRTNALPIKEMTYLFIVIGIAVINSLSNKKTSYAELMAANSLILIAAILKEKFVANGKPNTSLKELIPRKTKKHVVEYDRLDLLAPEKADELSADLVQRTGMPISRIQVQNIDLKTNCVTLNIWCTERSGKNTT
;
A
#
# COMPACT_ATOMS: atom_id res chain seq x y z
N MET A 1 12.54 25.59 -34.11
CA MET A 1 13.57 26.39 -33.41
C MET A 1 14.32 25.44 -32.49
N GLU A 2 15.61 25.23 -32.73
CA GLU A 2 16.49 24.44 -31.88
C GLU A 2 17.00 25.34 -30.74
N PHE A 3 16.88 24.89 -29.50
CA PHE A 3 17.49 25.52 -28.34
C PHE A 3 18.37 24.44 -27.72
N LEU A 4 19.69 24.68 -27.63
CA LEU A 4 20.67 23.70 -27.11
C LEU A 4 20.78 22.38 -27.89
N GLU A 5 20.74 22.42 -29.23
CA GLU A 5 20.87 21.21 -30.10
C GLU A 5 19.77 20.15 -29.87
N VAL A 6 18.75 20.48 -29.08
CA VAL A 6 17.58 19.64 -28.82
C VAL A 6 16.36 20.32 -29.47
N PRO A 7 15.57 19.60 -30.29
CA PRO A 7 14.34 20.15 -30.83
C PRO A 7 13.37 20.46 -29.67
N LEU A 8 12.87 21.70 -29.61
CA LEU A 8 11.95 22.16 -28.55
C LEU A 8 10.63 21.39 -28.50
N PHE A 9 10.22 20.78 -29.62
CA PHE A 9 9.00 20.00 -29.73
C PHE A 9 9.21 18.85 -30.71
N ASP A 10 8.85 17.65 -30.28
CA ASP A 10 8.97 16.40 -31.04
C ASP A 10 7.62 15.67 -30.95
N ASP A 11 7.18 15.02 -32.03
CA ASP A 11 5.93 14.25 -32.08
C ASP A 11 5.90 13.13 -31.01
N ASP A 12 7.06 12.74 -30.52
CA ASP A 12 7.20 11.79 -29.42
C ASP A 12 6.61 12.31 -28.09
N VAL A 13 6.49 13.62 -27.89
CA VAL A 13 5.85 14.21 -26.71
C VAL A 13 4.35 13.86 -26.68
N TYR A 14 3.67 13.93 -27.82
CA TYR A 14 2.26 13.54 -27.91
C TYR A 14 2.06 12.04 -27.65
N LYS A 15 2.94 11.20 -28.20
CA LYS A 15 2.92 9.75 -27.95
C LYS A 15 3.14 9.43 -26.47
N MET A 16 4.06 10.15 -25.83
CA MET A 16 4.33 10.04 -24.40
C MET A 16 3.10 10.39 -23.57
N LEU A 17 2.49 11.55 -23.83
CA LEU A 17 1.33 12.05 -23.08
C LEU A 17 0.14 11.09 -23.15
N ILE A 18 -0.17 10.56 -24.34
CA ILE A 18 -1.28 9.60 -24.51
C ILE A 18 -1.00 8.31 -23.73
N ARG A 19 0.22 7.77 -23.83
CA ARG A 19 0.61 6.56 -23.08
C ARG A 19 0.62 6.80 -21.58
N PHE A 20 1.04 7.97 -21.15
CA PHE A 20 1.06 8.37 -19.75
C PHE A 20 -0.35 8.50 -19.19
N ALA A 21 -1.27 9.12 -19.93
CA ALA A 21 -2.68 9.21 -19.56
C ALA A 21 -3.33 7.83 -19.43
N PHE A 22 -3.05 6.93 -20.39
CA PHE A 22 -3.51 5.54 -20.31
C PHE A 22 -2.91 4.81 -19.10
N ASN A 23 -1.62 4.97 -18.85
CA ASN A 23 -0.95 4.40 -17.69
C ASN A 23 -1.55 4.90 -16.37
N LEU A 24 -1.81 6.21 -16.26
CA LEU A 24 -2.48 6.81 -15.10
C LEU A 24 -3.90 6.26 -14.90
N LEU A 25 -4.64 6.03 -15.98
CA LEU A 25 -5.99 5.45 -15.91
C LEU A 25 -5.94 4.03 -15.33
N ILE A 26 -5.07 3.17 -15.85
CA ILE A 26 -4.91 1.79 -15.34
C ILE A 26 -4.38 1.79 -13.90
N LEU A 27 -3.41 2.67 -13.59
CA LEU A 27 -2.89 2.84 -12.24
C LEU A 27 -4.02 3.24 -11.27
N ALA A 28 -4.84 4.23 -11.63
CA ALA A 28 -5.96 4.68 -10.81
C ALA A 28 -6.95 3.55 -10.54
N LEU A 29 -7.26 2.72 -11.54
CA LEU A 29 -8.10 1.53 -11.36
C LEU A 29 -7.48 0.55 -10.37
N ILE A 30 -6.19 0.24 -10.48
CA ILE A 30 -5.51 -0.69 -9.56
C ILE A 30 -5.42 -0.13 -8.15
N VAL A 31 -5.09 1.15 -8.03
CA VAL A 31 -5.04 1.82 -6.72
C VAL A 31 -6.42 1.77 -6.07
N ARG A 32 -7.48 2.09 -6.82
CA ARG A 32 -8.85 2.14 -6.30
C ARG A 32 -9.42 0.76 -5.97
N PHE A 33 -9.22 -0.22 -6.85
CA PHE A 33 -9.89 -1.53 -6.77
C PHE A 33 -9.04 -2.63 -6.15
N ALA A 34 -7.71 -2.52 -6.13
CA ALA A 34 -6.84 -3.57 -5.60
C ALA A 34 -6.02 -3.11 -4.38
N ILE A 35 -5.49 -1.88 -4.40
CA ILE A 35 -4.60 -1.40 -3.31
C ILE A 35 -5.41 -0.84 -2.13
N LEU A 36 -6.31 0.10 -2.37
CA LEU A 36 -7.08 0.78 -1.32
C LEU A 36 -8.01 -0.15 -0.50
N PRO A 37 -8.69 -1.17 -1.06
CA PRO A 37 -9.47 -2.11 -0.24
C PRO A 37 -8.59 -3.10 0.53
N SER A 38 -7.44 -3.48 -0.05
CA SER A 38 -6.52 -4.44 0.55
C SER A 38 -5.63 -3.80 1.63
N GLN A 39 -5.34 -2.50 1.51
CA GLN A 39 -4.45 -1.76 2.39
C GLN A 39 -5.11 -0.52 2.98
N LYS A 40 -5.10 -0.44 4.31
CA LYS A 40 -5.66 0.67 5.08
C LYS A 40 -4.78 1.92 5.06
N ASP A 41 -3.52 1.76 4.65
CA ASP A 41 -2.51 2.81 4.67
C ASP A 41 -2.50 3.59 3.34
N ARG A 42 -2.81 4.88 3.44
CA ARG A 42 -2.80 5.80 2.28
C ARG A 42 -1.38 6.13 1.83
N GLU A 43 -0.39 6.00 2.71
CA GLU A 43 1.02 6.29 2.39
C GLU A 43 1.59 5.26 1.41
N PHE A 44 1.19 3.99 1.53
CA PHE A 44 1.58 2.95 0.57
C PHE A 44 1.02 3.23 -0.83
N ALA A 45 -0.26 3.62 -0.94
CA ALA A 45 -0.88 3.93 -2.22
C ALA A 45 -0.20 5.12 -2.93
N PHE A 46 0.19 6.15 -2.16
CA PHE A 46 0.97 7.27 -2.68
C PHE A 46 2.35 6.82 -3.18
N THR A 47 3.07 6.05 -2.36
CA THR A 47 4.41 5.54 -2.70
C THR A 47 4.38 4.68 -3.96
N ALA A 48 3.44 3.74 -4.05
CA ALA A 48 3.27 2.89 -5.23
C ALA A 48 2.96 3.70 -6.49
N SER A 49 2.12 4.74 -6.37
CA SER A 49 1.76 5.61 -7.50
C SER A 49 2.95 6.43 -7.99
N MET A 50 3.73 7.04 -7.07
CA MET A 50 4.93 7.80 -7.43
C MET A 50 6.00 6.91 -8.07
N LEU A 51 6.14 5.68 -7.57
CA LEU A 51 7.07 4.72 -8.13
C LEU A 51 6.64 4.28 -9.55
N ASN A 52 5.34 4.04 -9.79
CA ASN A 52 4.81 3.77 -11.13
C ASN A 52 5.18 4.86 -12.13
N ILE A 53 4.89 6.12 -11.76
CA ILE A 53 5.11 7.29 -12.61
C ILE A 53 6.60 7.43 -12.93
N THR A 54 7.46 7.28 -11.93
CA THR A 54 8.91 7.35 -12.09
C THR A 54 9.43 6.27 -13.04
N VAL A 55 9.00 5.02 -12.84
CA VAL A 55 9.39 3.91 -13.71
C VAL A 55 8.91 4.11 -15.14
N PHE A 56 7.69 4.61 -15.34
CA PHE A 56 7.17 4.90 -16.68
C PHE A 56 8.08 5.87 -17.44
N PHE A 57 8.49 6.97 -16.80
CA PHE A 57 9.36 7.96 -17.43
C PHE A 57 10.77 7.41 -17.69
N ILE A 58 11.34 6.64 -16.75
CA ILE A 58 12.64 5.98 -16.96
C ILE A 58 12.56 5.05 -18.17
N CYS A 59 11.54 4.20 -18.26
CA CYS A 59 11.38 3.27 -19.37
C CYS A 59 11.12 3.99 -20.71
N PHE A 60 10.32 5.06 -20.71
CA PHE A 60 10.09 5.86 -21.91
C PHE A 60 11.38 6.54 -22.40
N ALA A 61 12.18 7.10 -21.49
CA ALA A 61 13.47 7.71 -21.82
C ALA A 61 14.47 6.68 -22.37
N LEU A 62 14.59 5.51 -21.73
CA LEU A 62 15.49 4.44 -22.17
C LEU A 62 15.09 3.87 -23.55
N LYS A 63 13.78 3.80 -23.84
CA LYS A 63 13.29 3.39 -25.14
C LYS A 63 13.71 4.36 -26.26
N LYS A 64 13.71 5.67 -26.01
CA LYS A 64 14.16 6.67 -27.00
C LYS A 64 15.65 6.52 -27.34
N LEU A 65 16.43 5.93 -26.44
CA LEU A 65 17.86 5.67 -26.61
C LEU A 65 18.17 4.29 -27.22
N ASP A 66 17.15 3.50 -27.60
CA ASP A 66 17.29 2.11 -28.09
C ASP A 66 18.09 1.18 -27.15
N LEU A 67 18.16 1.52 -25.87
CA LEU A 67 18.88 0.75 -24.86
C LEU A 67 18.02 -0.40 -24.33
N GLY A 68 17.69 -1.35 -25.20
CA GLY A 68 16.92 -2.56 -24.83
C GLY A 68 17.52 -3.33 -23.65
N ILE A 69 18.87 -3.38 -23.58
CA ILE A 69 19.61 -4.00 -22.48
C ILE A 69 19.54 -3.15 -21.19
N GLY A 70 19.54 -1.83 -21.31
CA GLY A 70 19.45 -0.90 -20.18
C GLY A 70 18.14 -1.01 -19.41
N MET A 71 17.05 -1.39 -20.08
CA MET A 71 15.76 -1.62 -19.40
C MET A 71 15.76 -2.85 -18.51
N ALA A 72 16.29 -3.98 -18.98
CA ALA A 72 16.37 -5.20 -18.17
C ALA A 72 17.24 -4.93 -16.93
N LEU A 73 18.38 -4.29 -17.12
CA LEU A 73 19.29 -3.89 -16.03
C LEU A 73 18.62 -2.92 -15.05
N GLY A 74 17.88 -1.91 -15.54
CA GLY A 74 17.16 -0.95 -14.70
C GLY A 74 16.07 -1.60 -13.85
N LEU A 75 15.32 -2.55 -14.42
CA LEU A 75 14.28 -3.27 -13.68
C LEU A 75 14.88 -4.18 -12.58
N PHE A 76 16.00 -4.84 -12.86
CA PHE A 76 16.75 -5.58 -11.85
C PHE A 76 17.31 -4.68 -10.74
N ALA A 77 17.80 -3.48 -11.07
CA ALA A 77 18.28 -2.52 -10.08
C ALA A 77 17.14 -2.04 -9.15
N ILE A 78 15.95 -1.76 -9.70
CA ILE A 78 14.77 -1.41 -8.92
C ILE A 78 14.40 -2.54 -7.95
N PHE A 79 14.42 -3.79 -8.41
CA PHE A 79 14.16 -4.95 -7.54
C PHE A 79 15.25 -5.16 -6.48
N GLY A 80 16.52 -4.87 -6.79
CA GLY A 80 17.60 -4.88 -5.82
C GLY A 80 17.35 -3.88 -4.70
N VAL A 81 17.09 -2.62 -5.02
CA VAL A 81 16.80 -1.58 -4.03
C VAL A 81 15.54 -1.90 -3.21
N LEU A 82 14.48 -2.40 -3.86
CA LEU A 82 13.24 -2.79 -3.17
C LEU A 82 13.42 -3.98 -2.23
N ARG A 83 14.36 -4.89 -2.50
CA ARG A 83 14.64 -6.06 -1.66
C ARG A 83 15.50 -5.71 -0.44
N TYR A 84 16.42 -4.76 -0.55
CA TYR A 84 17.40 -4.43 0.49
C TYR A 84 17.03 -3.20 1.35
N ARG A 85 15.76 -2.77 1.30
CA ARG A 85 15.28 -1.70 2.19
C ARG A 85 15.32 -2.12 3.67
N THR A 86 15.67 -1.17 4.53
CA THR A 86 15.83 -1.36 5.98
C THR A 86 14.55 -1.79 6.71
N ASN A 87 13.37 -1.37 6.24
CA ASN A 87 12.08 -1.85 6.75
C ASN A 87 11.51 -2.91 5.81
N ALA A 88 11.46 -4.16 6.27
CA ALA A 88 10.91 -5.27 5.48
C ALA A 88 9.45 -5.01 5.14
N LEU A 89 9.17 -5.02 3.84
CA LEU A 89 7.85 -4.76 3.26
C LEU A 89 7.03 -6.06 3.33
N PRO A 90 5.78 -6.06 3.83
CA PRO A 90 4.99 -7.27 3.85
C PRO A 90 4.78 -7.80 2.42
N ILE A 91 4.74 -9.12 2.28
CA ILE A 91 4.75 -9.83 0.97
C ILE A 91 3.66 -9.31 0.01
N LYS A 92 2.51 -8.88 0.56
CA LYS A 92 1.41 -8.29 -0.21
C LYS A 92 1.79 -6.96 -0.87
N GLU A 93 2.46 -6.08 -0.15
CA GLU A 93 2.88 -4.75 -0.65
C GLU A 93 3.91 -4.86 -1.75
N MET A 94 4.89 -5.75 -1.56
CA MET A 94 5.86 -6.07 -2.61
C MET A 94 5.14 -6.53 -3.88
N THR A 95 4.16 -7.43 -3.77
CA THR A 95 3.39 -7.92 -4.94
C THR A 95 2.67 -6.78 -5.68
N TYR A 96 2.02 -5.86 -4.95
CA TYR A 96 1.36 -4.72 -5.57
C TYR A 96 2.36 -3.76 -6.24
N LEU A 97 3.53 -3.52 -5.63
CA LEU A 97 4.59 -2.74 -6.28
C LEU A 97 5.05 -3.40 -7.58
N PHE A 98 5.22 -4.73 -7.61
CA PHE A 98 5.56 -5.46 -8.83
C PHE A 98 4.51 -5.30 -9.94
N ILE A 99 3.22 -5.40 -9.60
CA ILE A 99 2.12 -5.21 -10.56
C ILE A 99 2.17 -3.81 -11.15
N VAL A 100 2.30 -2.82 -10.27
CA VAL A 100 2.33 -1.41 -10.64
C VAL A 100 3.56 -1.10 -11.50
N ILE A 101 4.75 -1.61 -11.15
CA ILE A 101 5.97 -1.49 -11.96
C ILE A 101 5.78 -2.13 -13.34
N GLY A 102 5.25 -3.36 -13.39
CA GLY A 102 5.04 -4.08 -14.65
C GLY A 102 4.13 -3.32 -15.62
N ILE A 103 3.08 -2.69 -15.11
CA ILE A 103 2.16 -1.87 -15.90
C ILE A 103 2.84 -0.62 -16.46
N ALA A 104 3.66 0.06 -15.64
CA ALA A 104 4.45 1.20 -16.11
C ALA A 104 5.40 0.79 -17.25
N VAL A 105 6.05 -0.36 -17.14
CA VAL A 105 6.96 -0.90 -18.17
C VAL A 105 6.17 -1.25 -19.44
N ILE A 106 5.06 -1.98 -19.33
CA ILE A 106 4.24 -2.38 -20.48
C ILE A 106 3.71 -1.14 -21.23
N ASN A 107 3.19 -0.14 -20.48
CA ASN A 107 2.59 1.06 -21.06
C ASN A 107 3.61 2.00 -21.69
N SER A 108 4.80 2.14 -21.09
CA SER A 108 5.89 2.93 -21.67
C SER A 108 6.46 2.28 -22.93
N LEU A 109 6.52 0.94 -22.97
CA LEU A 109 7.18 0.20 -24.03
C LEU A 109 6.31 -0.14 -25.24
N SER A 110 4.99 0.03 -25.15
CA SER A 110 4.06 -0.11 -26.30
C SER A 110 4.58 0.63 -27.54
N ASN A 111 4.78 -0.07 -28.66
CA ASN A 111 5.32 0.52 -29.90
C ASN A 111 4.34 0.33 -31.07
N LYS A 112 4.61 0.91 -32.25
CA LYS A 112 3.74 0.76 -33.44
C LYS A 112 3.49 -0.70 -33.87
N LYS A 113 4.32 -1.66 -33.44
CA LYS A 113 4.15 -3.11 -33.70
C LYS A 113 3.23 -3.80 -32.69
N THR A 114 2.97 -3.18 -31.55
CA THR A 114 2.10 -3.70 -30.50
C THR A 114 0.72 -3.08 -30.71
N SER A 115 -0.31 -3.90 -30.92
CA SER A 115 -1.65 -3.38 -31.14
C SER A 115 -2.17 -2.72 -29.84
N TYR A 116 -2.92 -1.62 -29.95
CA TYR A 116 -3.64 -1.06 -28.81
C TYR A 116 -4.54 -2.10 -28.13
N ALA A 117 -5.04 -3.08 -28.89
CA ALA A 117 -5.80 -4.21 -28.37
C ALA A 117 -4.96 -5.13 -27.46
N GLU A 118 -3.72 -5.44 -27.85
CA GLU A 118 -2.80 -6.25 -27.03
C GLU A 118 -2.44 -5.53 -25.73
N LEU A 119 -2.20 -4.21 -25.81
CA LEU A 119 -1.91 -3.38 -24.64
C LEU A 119 -3.10 -3.36 -23.68
N MET A 120 -4.31 -3.16 -24.21
CA MET A 120 -5.53 -3.15 -23.42
C MET A 120 -5.82 -4.53 -22.81
N ALA A 121 -5.60 -5.62 -23.56
CA ALA A 121 -5.76 -6.98 -23.07
C ALA A 121 -4.77 -7.31 -21.95
N ALA A 122 -3.49 -6.96 -22.10
CA ALA A 122 -2.48 -7.19 -21.07
C ALA A 122 -2.80 -6.44 -19.76
N ASN A 123 -3.10 -5.13 -19.86
CA ASN A 123 -3.46 -4.33 -18.69
C ASN A 123 -4.76 -4.83 -18.04
N SER A 124 -5.77 -5.19 -18.84
CA SER A 124 -7.04 -5.72 -18.34
C SER A 124 -6.85 -7.07 -17.66
N LEU A 125 -6.03 -7.96 -18.21
CA LEU A 125 -5.75 -9.27 -17.62
C LEU A 125 -5.03 -9.13 -16.28
N ILE A 126 -4.06 -8.21 -16.19
CA ILE A 126 -3.35 -7.92 -14.93
C ILE A 126 -4.32 -7.34 -13.89
N LEU A 127 -5.19 -6.40 -14.29
CA LEU A 127 -6.21 -5.82 -13.42
C LEU A 127 -7.19 -6.89 -12.92
N ILE A 128 -7.70 -7.72 -13.82
CA ILE A 128 -8.60 -8.84 -13.53
C ILE A 128 -7.93 -9.82 -12.56
N ALA A 129 -6.68 -10.22 -12.83
CA ALA A 129 -5.93 -11.11 -11.95
C ALA A 129 -5.70 -10.52 -10.56
N ALA A 130 -5.39 -9.22 -10.46
CA ALA A 130 -5.24 -8.52 -9.20
C ALA A 130 -6.54 -8.52 -8.37
N ILE A 131 -7.69 -8.30 -9.01
CA ILE A 131 -9.01 -8.30 -8.37
C ILE A 131 -9.49 -9.72 -8.04
N LEU A 132 -9.25 -10.71 -8.90
CA LEU A 132 -9.62 -12.11 -8.65
C LEU A 132 -8.92 -12.69 -7.43
N LYS A 133 -7.65 -12.32 -7.22
CA LYS A 133 -6.91 -12.72 -6.03
C LYS A 133 -7.61 -12.25 -4.74
N GLU A 134 -8.19 -11.06 -4.77
CA GLU A 134 -8.97 -10.53 -3.66
C GLU A 134 -10.24 -11.37 -3.43
N LYS A 135 -11.02 -11.67 -4.46
CA LYS A 135 -12.24 -12.48 -4.33
C LYS A 135 -11.97 -13.92 -3.89
N PHE A 136 -10.98 -14.60 -4.46
CA PHE A 136 -10.67 -15.99 -4.11
C PHE A 136 -10.06 -16.12 -2.71
N VAL A 137 -9.17 -15.20 -2.31
CA VAL A 137 -8.57 -15.23 -0.97
C VAL A 137 -9.54 -14.71 0.10
N ALA A 138 -10.42 -13.76 -0.23
CA ALA A 138 -11.49 -13.32 0.66
C ALA A 138 -12.57 -14.41 0.86
N ASN A 139 -12.84 -15.26 -0.14
CA ASN A 139 -13.78 -16.36 0.03
C ASN A 139 -13.24 -17.52 0.91
N GLY A 140 -11.92 -17.62 1.10
CA GLY A 140 -11.28 -18.55 2.03
C GLY A 140 -11.17 -18.05 3.47
N LYS A 141 -11.57 -16.81 3.75
CA LYS A 141 -11.73 -16.25 5.10
C LYS A 141 -13.10 -15.57 5.18
N PRO A 142 -14.12 -16.18 5.83
CA PRO A 142 -15.32 -15.40 6.08
C PRO A 142 -14.90 -14.21 6.92
N ASN A 143 -15.47 -13.05 6.60
CA ASN A 143 -15.36 -11.78 7.34
C ASN A 143 -14.17 -10.91 6.91
N THR A 144 -14.40 -9.99 5.97
CA THR A 144 -14.56 -8.55 6.32
C THR A 144 -15.30 -7.82 5.18
N SER A 145 -16.45 -8.34 4.77
CA SER A 145 -17.44 -7.61 3.95
C SER A 145 -18.51 -6.94 4.82
N LEU A 146 -18.29 -6.82 6.13
CA LEU A 146 -19.30 -6.42 7.12
C LEU A 146 -18.69 -5.59 8.26
N LYS A 147 -17.97 -4.52 7.93
CA LYS A 147 -17.67 -3.47 8.92
C LYS A 147 -17.95 -2.07 8.41
N GLU A 148 -19.03 -1.94 7.64
CA GLU A 148 -19.74 -0.68 7.40
C GLU A 148 -20.82 -0.42 8.48
N LEU A 149 -20.77 -1.16 9.59
CA LEU A 149 -21.66 -1.00 10.75
C LEU A 149 -20.87 -1.01 12.07
N ILE A 150 -19.89 -0.10 12.23
CA ILE A 150 -19.52 0.34 13.59
C ILE A 150 -19.86 1.82 13.75
N PRO A 151 -20.97 2.12 14.43
CA PRO A 151 -21.07 3.36 15.17
C PRO A 151 -20.18 3.24 16.40
N ARG A 152 -19.18 4.12 16.51
CA ARG A 152 -18.37 4.54 17.68
C ARG A 152 -16.88 4.49 17.36
N LYS A 153 -16.31 5.71 17.29
CA LYS A 153 -14.88 6.00 17.35
C LYS A 153 -14.25 5.23 18.51
N THR A 154 -13.64 4.08 18.22
CA THR A 154 -12.75 3.40 19.17
C THR A 154 -11.32 3.67 18.71
N LYS A 155 -10.63 4.60 19.37
CA LYS A 155 -9.23 4.88 19.08
C LYS A 155 -8.39 3.72 19.63
N LYS A 156 -7.63 3.08 18.74
CA LYS A 156 -6.66 2.03 19.10
C LYS A 156 -5.37 2.72 19.54
N HIS A 157 -4.92 2.46 20.76
CA HIS A 157 -3.60 2.88 21.23
C HIS A 157 -2.75 1.65 21.51
N VAL A 158 -1.46 1.75 21.17
CA VAL A 158 -0.43 0.76 21.51
C VAL A 158 0.26 1.29 22.75
N VAL A 159 0.26 0.52 23.83
CA VAL A 159 0.90 0.89 25.09
C VAL A 159 1.90 -0.20 25.46
N GLU A 160 3.12 0.21 25.75
CA GLU A 160 4.10 -0.66 26.40
C GLU A 160 3.82 -0.68 27.90
N TYR A 161 3.55 -1.87 28.40
CA TYR A 161 3.18 -2.13 29.78
C TYR A 161 4.29 -2.90 30.48
N ASP A 162 4.64 -2.44 31.67
CA ASP A 162 5.81 -2.84 32.44
C ASP A 162 5.51 -3.92 33.50
N ARG A 163 4.24 -4.24 33.75
CA ARG A 163 3.85 -5.23 34.78
C ARG A 163 3.30 -6.51 34.18
N LEU A 164 4.16 -7.53 34.02
CA LEU A 164 3.71 -8.85 33.57
C LEU A 164 2.76 -9.54 34.54
N ASP A 165 2.86 -9.26 35.84
CA ASP A 165 2.12 -9.95 36.90
C ASP A 165 0.60 -9.75 36.83
N LEU A 166 0.16 -8.70 36.12
CA LEU A 166 -1.24 -8.32 35.94
C LEU A 166 -1.85 -8.88 34.63
N LEU A 167 -1.07 -9.62 33.83
CA LEU A 167 -1.57 -10.28 32.61
C LEU A 167 -2.26 -11.61 32.86
N ALA A 168 -2.26 -12.09 34.11
CA ALA A 168 -2.99 -13.28 34.49
C ALA A 168 -4.50 -13.08 34.19
N PRO A 169 -5.20 -14.08 33.62
CA PRO A 169 -6.62 -13.96 33.30
C PRO A 169 -7.49 -13.65 34.52
N GLU A 170 -7.03 -14.03 35.71
CA GLU A 170 -7.69 -13.77 37.00
C GLU A 170 -7.58 -12.30 37.44
N LYS A 171 -6.62 -11.54 36.89
CA LYS A 171 -6.35 -10.13 37.24
C LYS A 171 -6.76 -9.16 36.14
N ALA A 172 -7.60 -9.59 35.20
CA ALA A 172 -8.06 -8.75 34.10
C ALA A 172 -8.74 -7.46 34.58
N ASP A 173 -9.46 -7.52 35.69
CA ASP A 173 -10.12 -6.36 36.31
C ASP A 173 -9.08 -5.37 36.88
N GLU A 174 -8.06 -5.87 37.58
CA GLU A 174 -6.95 -5.07 38.13
C GLU A 174 -6.12 -4.41 37.01
N LEU A 175 -5.83 -5.15 35.93
CA LEU A 175 -5.14 -4.62 34.75
C LEU A 175 -5.93 -3.48 34.12
N SER A 176 -7.25 -3.63 33.99
CA SER A 176 -8.11 -2.59 33.43
C SER A 176 -8.13 -1.34 34.32
N ALA A 177 -8.16 -1.50 35.64
CA ALA A 177 -8.15 -0.41 36.60
C ALA A 177 -6.80 0.35 36.58
N ASP A 178 -5.68 -0.37 36.58
CA ASP A 178 -4.33 0.22 36.52
C ASP A 178 -4.12 0.99 35.21
N LEU A 179 -4.54 0.41 34.07
CA LEU A 179 -4.42 1.08 32.78
C LEU A 179 -5.33 2.32 32.71
N VAL A 180 -6.56 2.28 33.23
CA VAL A 180 -7.44 3.46 33.29
C VAL A 180 -6.86 4.53 34.20
N GLN A 181 -6.25 4.15 35.34
CA GLN A 181 -5.61 5.08 36.28
C GLN A 181 -4.38 5.76 35.67
N ARG A 182 -3.52 5.01 34.96
CA ARG A 182 -2.27 5.54 34.38
C ARG A 182 -2.49 6.29 33.07
N THR A 183 -3.43 5.83 32.23
CA THR A 183 -3.68 6.45 30.91
C THR A 183 -4.77 7.54 30.97
N GLY A 184 -5.61 7.54 32.02
CA GLY A 184 -6.76 8.44 32.13
C GLY A 184 -7.86 8.18 31.09
N MET A 185 -7.78 7.09 30.33
CA MET A 185 -8.71 6.79 29.25
C MET A 185 -9.67 5.67 29.64
N PRO A 186 -10.97 5.77 29.28
CA PRO A 186 -11.92 4.67 29.47
C PRO A 186 -11.63 3.55 28.47
N ILE A 187 -11.03 2.46 28.95
CA ILE A 187 -10.66 1.29 28.15
C ILE A 187 -11.85 0.36 28.04
N SER A 188 -12.25 0.04 26.81
CA SER A 188 -13.36 -0.89 26.53
C SER A 188 -12.87 -2.30 26.22
N ARG A 189 -11.65 -2.44 25.68
CA ARG A 189 -11.08 -3.73 25.31
C ARG A 189 -9.56 -3.66 25.40
N ILE A 190 -8.95 -4.75 25.87
CA ILE A 190 -7.50 -4.95 25.95
C ILE A 190 -7.17 -6.20 25.12
N GLN A 191 -6.13 -6.13 24.28
CA GLN A 191 -5.59 -7.28 23.57
C GLN A 191 -4.06 -7.29 23.69
N VAL A 192 -3.52 -8.40 24.17
CA VAL A 192 -2.07 -8.62 24.22
C VAL A 192 -1.55 -8.84 22.80
N GLN A 193 -0.55 -8.05 22.37
CA GLN A 193 0.07 -8.19 21.06
C GLN A 193 1.36 -9.00 21.12
N ASN A 194 2.25 -8.65 22.06
CA ASN A 194 3.55 -9.29 22.21
C ASN A 194 3.97 -9.24 23.67
N ILE A 195 4.61 -10.30 24.15
CA ILE A 195 5.14 -10.42 25.51
C ILE A 195 6.65 -10.60 25.38
N ASP A 196 7.43 -9.61 25.81
CA ASP A 196 8.87 -9.73 25.88
C ASP A 196 9.30 -10.12 27.29
N LEU A 197 9.53 -11.42 27.47
CA LEU A 197 9.97 -12.02 28.74
C LEU A 197 11.40 -11.61 29.13
N LYS A 198 12.21 -11.07 28.21
CA LYS A 198 13.58 -10.66 28.52
C LYS A 198 13.64 -9.28 29.17
N THR A 199 12.77 -8.38 28.72
CA THR A 199 12.69 -7.00 29.18
C THR A 199 11.57 -6.79 30.22
N ASN A 200 10.78 -7.82 30.51
CA ASN A 200 9.57 -7.74 31.31
C ASN A 200 8.58 -6.67 30.81
N CYS A 201 8.53 -6.47 29.50
CA CYS A 201 7.62 -5.52 28.86
C CYS A 201 6.60 -6.26 27.99
N VAL A 202 5.37 -5.74 27.96
CA VAL A 202 4.27 -6.28 27.15
C VAL A 202 3.65 -5.18 26.34
N THR A 203 3.53 -5.42 25.04
CA THR A 203 2.85 -4.49 24.14
C THR A 203 1.36 -4.81 24.14
N LEU A 204 0.56 -3.89 24.66
CA LEU A 204 -0.90 -3.99 24.74
C LEU A 204 -1.56 -3.10 23.69
N ASN A 205 -2.55 -3.65 23.01
CA ASN A 205 -3.49 -2.88 22.21
C ASN A 205 -4.72 -2.57 23.06
N ILE A 206 -4.95 -1.29 23.35
CA ILE A 206 -6.12 -0.81 24.08
C ILE A 206 -7.09 -0.08 23.14
N TRP A 207 -8.38 -0.38 23.24
CA TRP A 207 -9.43 0.36 22.55
C TRP A 207 -10.14 1.26 23.55
N CYS A 208 -10.05 2.57 23.32
CA CYS A 208 -10.73 3.56 24.15
C CYS A 208 -12.03 4.00 23.47
N THR A 209 -13.12 4.06 24.24
CA THR A 209 -14.38 4.66 23.81
C THR A 209 -14.33 6.15 24.15
N GLU A 210 -14.45 7.04 23.16
CA GLU A 210 -14.59 8.47 23.47
C GLU A 210 -15.86 8.66 24.33
N ARG A 211 -15.69 9.14 25.56
CA ARG A 211 -16.79 9.57 26.42
C ARG A 211 -17.38 10.81 25.75
N SER A 212 -18.50 10.65 25.06
CA SER A 212 -19.31 11.77 24.59
C SER A 212 -19.68 12.61 25.81
N GLY A 213 -19.00 13.75 25.98
CA GLY A 213 -19.30 14.71 27.02
C GLY A 213 -20.69 15.29 26.79
N LYS A 214 -21.71 14.70 27.42
CA LYS A 214 -22.89 15.45 27.84
C LYS A 214 -22.44 16.35 28.98
N ASN A 215 -22.16 17.61 28.69
CA ASN A 215 -22.31 18.68 29.67
C ASN A 215 -23.46 19.56 29.20
N THR A 216 -24.64 19.21 29.72
CA THR A 216 -25.74 20.13 30.00
C THR A 216 -25.24 21.27 30.88
N THR A 217 -25.41 22.49 30.40
CA THR A 217 -25.87 23.67 31.17
C THR A 217 -26.42 24.66 30.17
#